data_AF-A0A818ZEY6-F1
#
_entry.id   AF-A0A818ZEY6-F1
#
_cell.length_a   1.000
_cell.length_b   1.000
_cell.length_c   1.000
_cell.angle_alpha   90.00
_cell.angle_beta   90.00
_cell.angle_gamma   90.00
#
_symmetry.space_group_name_H-M   'P 1'
#
loop_
_entity.id
_entity.type
_entity.pdbx_description
1 polymer ?
#
loop_
_entity_poly.entity_id
_entity_poly.type
_entity_poly.pdbx_seq_one_letter_code
_entity_poly.pdbx_strand_id
1 'polypeptide(L)'
;MLFVLNISYLLINLILIQFLIKSIKTEWPSISSSSIKILGLFPNQLNNSNPTTLSLHCEAMFKSAIILSQQNNIKIQQEFINYEILSTDNNLINILSNTCQIVSSSNIIGIIGPAYSKESHFLAPF
;
A
#
# COMPACT_ATOMS: atom_id res chain seq x y z
N MET A 1 -6.19 14.78 53.50
CA MET A 1 -4.90 15.30 53.00
C MET A 1 -4.09 14.27 52.21
N LEU A 2 -4.04 13.00 52.63
CA LEU A 2 -3.37 11.90 51.91
C LEU A 2 -3.92 11.61 50.50
N PHE A 3 -5.23 11.74 50.28
CA PHE A 3 -5.85 11.49 48.98
C PHE A 3 -5.44 12.51 47.89
N VAL A 4 -5.22 13.77 48.26
CA VAL A 4 -4.84 14.85 47.33
C VAL A 4 -3.39 14.69 46.85
N LEU A 5 -2.50 14.23 47.73
CA LEU A 5 -1.11 13.89 47.38
C LEU A 5 -1.03 12.75 46.35
N ASN A 6 -1.93 11.78 46.43
CA ASN A 6 -1.96 10.66 45.47
C ASN A 6 -2.43 11.10 44.08
N ILE A 7 -3.39 12.04 44.02
CA ILE A 7 -3.91 12.60 42.77
C ILE A 7 -2.86 13.51 42.11
N SER A 8 -2.13 14.34 42.88
CA SER A 8 -1.10 15.21 42.30
C SER A 8 0.07 14.40 41.73
N TYR A 9 0.47 13.31 42.41
CA TYR A 9 1.51 12.41 41.92
C TYR A 9 1.11 11.72 40.61
N LEU A 10 -0.16 11.30 40.51
CA LEU A 10 -0.71 10.68 39.30
C LEU A 10 -0.74 11.67 38.11
N LEU A 11 -1.12 12.93 38.35
CA LEU A 11 -1.11 13.98 37.34
C LEU A 11 0.31 14.30 36.86
N ILE A 12 1.28 14.39 37.77
CA ILE A 12 2.69 14.63 37.42
C ILE A 12 3.25 13.49 36.57
N ASN A 13 2.95 12.25 36.92
CA ASN A 13 3.36 11.08 36.12
C ASN A 13 2.72 11.07 34.72
N LEU A 14 1.43 11.43 34.61
CA LEU A 14 0.76 11.54 33.30
C LEU A 14 1.39 12.60 32.40
N ILE A 15 1.73 13.77 32.97
CA ILE A 15 2.40 14.85 32.23
C ILE A 15 3.79 14.40 31.78
N LEU A 16 4.57 13.76 32.65
CA LEU A 16 5.89 13.20 32.31
C LEU A 16 5.80 12.13 31.21
N ILE A 17 4.80 11.26 31.26
CA ILE A 17 4.54 10.26 30.21
C ILE A 17 4.21 10.94 28.88
N GLN A 18 3.43 12.04 28.88
CA GLN A 18 3.12 12.78 27.66
C GLN A 18 4.38 13.37 27.00
N PHE A 19 5.35 13.83 27.78
CA PHE A 19 6.65 14.29 27.27
C PHE A 19 7.56 13.14 26.78
N LEU A 20 7.38 11.93 27.32
CA LEU A 20 8.08 10.71 26.87
C LEU A 20 7.47 10.14 25.58
N ILE A 21 6.21 10.43 25.27
CA ILE A 21 5.61 10.07 23.98
C ILE A 21 6.23 10.95 22.90
N LYS A 22 7.32 10.45 22.33
CA LYS A 22 7.96 11.01 21.14
C LYS A 22 6.88 11.11 20.06
N SER A 23 6.48 12.32 19.70
CA SER A 23 5.54 12.55 18.60
C SER A 23 6.17 11.99 17.33
N ILE A 24 5.68 10.84 16.87
CA ILE A 24 6.06 10.28 15.58
C ILE A 24 5.30 11.09 14.54
N LYS A 25 5.93 12.15 14.03
CA LYS A 25 5.48 12.77 12.79
C LYS A 25 5.75 11.78 11.67
N THR A 26 4.70 11.06 11.27
CA THR A 26 4.68 10.35 10.00
C THR A 26 4.39 11.37 8.92
N GLU A 27 5.43 11.80 8.21
CA GLU A 27 5.23 12.50 6.94
C GLU A 27 4.88 11.44 5.89
N TRP A 28 3.74 11.63 5.23
CA TRP A 28 3.42 10.83 4.06
C TRP A 28 4.50 11.09 3.01
N PRO A 29 5.11 10.07 2.39
CA PRO A 29 6.16 10.32 1.41
C PRO A 29 5.60 11.21 0.32
N SER A 30 6.28 12.32 0.04
CA SER A 30 5.98 13.13 -1.12
C SER A 30 6.25 12.26 -2.34
N ILE A 31 5.20 12.00 -3.12
CA ILE A 31 5.29 11.16 -4.31
C ILE A 31 6.18 11.90 -5.30
N SER A 32 7.47 11.57 -5.30
CA SER A 32 8.34 11.97 -6.40
C SER A 32 7.85 11.23 -7.64
N SER A 33 7.62 11.96 -8.73
CA SER A 33 7.37 11.33 -10.03
C SER A 33 8.50 10.36 -10.34
N SER A 34 8.21 9.07 -10.29
CA SER A 34 9.13 8.01 -10.69
C SER A 34 8.63 7.37 -11.97
N SER A 35 9.55 7.02 -12.87
CA SER A 35 9.21 6.29 -14.08
C SER A 35 8.94 4.81 -13.77
N ILE A 36 9.61 4.26 -12.76
CA ILE A 36 9.56 2.83 -12.40
C ILE A 36 8.31 2.51 -11.60
N LYS A 37 7.51 1.55 -12.10
CA LYS A 37 6.25 1.16 -11.49
C LYS A 37 6.13 -0.36 -11.32
N ILE A 38 5.40 -0.79 -10.30
CA ILE A 38 4.92 -2.16 -10.13
C ILE A 38 3.41 -2.17 -10.35
N LEU A 39 2.91 -3.11 -11.15
CA LEU A 39 1.48 -3.27 -11.40
C LEU A 39 0.87 -4.24 -10.38
N GLY A 40 -0.14 -3.79 -9.64
CA GLY A 40 -0.93 -4.63 -8.74
C GLY A 40 -2.28 -5.02 -9.36
N LEU A 41 -2.60 -6.31 -9.37
CA LEU A 41 -3.85 -6.87 -9.90
C LEU A 41 -4.76 -7.34 -8.75
N PHE A 42 -5.90 -6.67 -8.55
CA PHE A 42 -6.83 -6.95 -7.45
C PHE A 42 -8.27 -7.12 -7.94
N PRO A 43 -9.08 -8.02 -7.35
CA PRO A 43 -10.40 -8.36 -7.89
C PRO A 43 -11.48 -7.31 -7.67
N ASN A 44 -11.35 -6.43 -6.67
CA ASN A 44 -12.37 -5.42 -6.41
C ASN A 44 -12.30 -4.28 -7.44
N GLN A 45 -13.44 -3.92 -8.03
CA GLN A 45 -13.57 -2.69 -8.83
C GLN A 45 -13.54 -1.44 -7.93
N LEU A 46 -13.08 -0.34 -8.51
CA LEU A 46 -13.27 0.99 -7.93
C LEU A 46 -14.78 1.24 -7.76
N ASN A 47 -15.21 1.52 -6.53
CA ASN A 47 -16.61 1.72 -6.13
C ASN A 47 -17.50 0.46 -6.09
N ASN A 48 -16.92 -0.74 -5.95
CA ASN A 48 -17.71 -1.92 -5.67
C ASN A 48 -18.51 -1.73 -4.37
N SER A 49 -19.83 -1.93 -4.42
CA SER A 49 -20.72 -1.84 -3.26
C SER A 49 -20.51 -2.97 -2.25
N ASN A 50 -19.96 -4.10 -2.70
CA ASN A 50 -19.66 -5.28 -1.87
C ASN A 50 -18.21 -5.74 -2.12
N PRO A 51 -17.20 -4.98 -1.67
CA PRO A 51 -15.80 -5.36 -1.83
C PRO A 51 -15.48 -6.58 -0.96
N THR A 52 -14.68 -7.51 -1.49
CA THR A 52 -14.16 -8.60 -0.65
C THR A 52 -13.12 -8.05 0.32
N THR A 53 -13.24 -8.38 1.61
CA THR A 53 -12.33 -7.91 2.67
C THR A 53 -10.89 -8.29 2.38
N LEU A 54 -10.67 -9.52 1.90
CA LEU A 54 -9.34 -10.03 1.52
C LEU A 54 -8.67 -9.13 0.48
N SER A 55 -9.37 -8.76 -0.59
CA SER A 55 -8.81 -7.91 -1.64
C SER A 55 -8.46 -6.51 -1.14
N LEU A 56 -9.27 -5.92 -0.26
CA LEU A 56 -8.97 -4.61 0.33
C LEU A 56 -7.69 -4.67 1.18
N HIS A 57 -7.52 -5.72 1.98
CA HIS A 57 -6.33 -5.89 2.81
C HIS A 57 -5.08 -6.14 1.96
N CYS A 58 -5.17 -6.96 0.90
CA CYS A 58 -4.06 -7.20 0.00
C CYS A 58 -3.64 -5.93 -0.75
N GLU A 59 -4.60 -5.15 -1.25
CA GLU A 59 -4.33 -3.87 -1.91
C GLU A 59 -3.69 -2.86 -0.94
N ALA A 60 -4.22 -2.76 0.28
CA ALA A 60 -3.64 -1.91 1.32
C ALA A 60 -2.21 -2.33 1.66
N MET A 61 -1.97 -3.64 1.84
CA MET A 61 -0.63 -4.19 2.10
C MET A 61 0.35 -3.87 0.95
N PHE A 62 -0.10 -3.99 -0.30
CA PHE A 62 0.68 -3.61 -1.47
C PHE A 62 1.07 -2.13 -1.44
N LYS A 63 0.10 -1.22 -1.24
CA LYS A 63 0.38 0.22 -1.12
C LYS A 63 1.34 0.53 0.04
N SER A 64 1.14 -0.10 1.19
CA SER A 64 2.02 0.04 2.35
C SER A 64 3.44 -0.42 2.05
N ALA A 65 3.63 -1.53 1.33
CA ALA A 65 4.95 -2.01 0.95
C ALA A 65 5.69 -1.00 0.05
N ILE A 66 4.99 -0.38 -0.90
CA ILE A 66 5.59 0.66 -1.76
C ILE A 66 5.99 1.88 -0.93
N ILE A 67 5.10 2.37 -0.06
CA ILE A 67 5.40 3.50 0.85
C ILE A 67 6.60 3.19 1.74
N LEU A 68 6.64 2.00 2.34
CA LEU A 68 7.76 1.56 3.17
C LEU A 68 9.06 1.48 2.37
N SER A 69 9.02 1.03 1.11
CA SER A 69 10.20 1.01 0.24
C SER A 69 10.76 2.42 0.02
N GLN A 70 9.89 3.42 -0.18
CA GLN A 70 10.27 4.82 -0.37
C GLN A 70 10.86 5.40 0.92
N GLN A 71 10.22 5.16 2.07
CA GLN A 71 10.71 5.61 3.39
C GLN A 71 12.09 5.02 3.74
N ASN A 72 12.38 3.81 3.27
CA ASN A 72 13.68 3.14 3.45
C ASN A 72 14.69 3.45 2.34
N ASN A 73 14.42 4.42 1.46
CA ASN A 73 15.29 4.79 0.33
C ASN A 73 15.63 3.62 -0.62
N ILE A 74 14.73 2.64 -0.74
CA ILE A 74 14.88 1.55 -1.71
C ILE A 74 14.62 2.11 -3.11
N LYS A 75 15.61 1.98 -3.99
CA LYS A 75 15.61 2.55 -5.34
C LYS A 75 16.09 1.53 -6.36
N ILE A 76 15.56 1.63 -7.57
CA ILE A 76 16.03 0.88 -8.74
C ILE A 76 16.51 1.93 -9.73
N GLN A 77 17.74 1.78 -10.25
CA GLN A 77 18.32 2.77 -11.17
C GLN A 77 18.26 4.21 -10.64
N GLN A 78 18.43 4.39 -9.32
CA GLN A 78 18.32 5.67 -8.60
C GLN A 78 16.93 6.31 -8.55
N GLU A 79 15.90 5.65 -9.08
CA GLU A 79 14.51 6.07 -9.00
C GLU A 79 13.75 5.30 -7.90
N PHE A 80 12.78 5.97 -7.28
CA PHE A 80 11.90 5.32 -6.32
C PHE A 80 10.93 4.35 -7.01
N ILE A 81 10.41 3.36 -6.31
CA ILE A 81 9.40 2.48 -6.88
C ILE A 81 8.02 3.12 -6.68
N ASN A 82 7.24 3.24 -7.74
CA ASN A 82 5.84 3.64 -7.69
C ASN A 82 4.92 2.47 -8.07
N TYR A 83 3.61 2.68 -8.11
CA TYR A 83 2.65 1.62 -8.44
C TYR A 83 1.53 2.07 -9.37
N GLU A 84 0.98 1.10 -10.09
CA GLU A 84 -0.34 1.17 -10.70
C GLU A 84 -1.19 0.01 -10.19
N ILE A 85 -2.50 0.24 -10.12
CA ILE A 85 -3.46 -0.76 -9.66
C ILE A 85 -4.50 -0.95 -10.74
N LEU A 86 -4.76 -2.21 -11.07
CA LEU A 86 -5.79 -2.62 -11.98
C LEU A 86 -6.76 -3.58 -11.31
N SER A 87 -8.05 -3.31 -11.51
CA SER A 87 -9.11 -4.21 -11.10
C SER A 87 -9.27 -5.36 -12.10
N THR A 88 -9.32 -6.61 -11.61
CA THR A 88 -9.45 -7.78 -12.47
C THR A 88 -10.90 -8.11 -12.83
N ASP A 89 -11.85 -7.80 -11.93
CA ASP A 89 -13.28 -8.06 -12.12
C ASP A 89 -13.63 -9.49 -12.60
N ASN A 90 -12.76 -10.46 -12.31
CA ASN A 90 -12.89 -11.84 -12.78
C ASN A 90 -12.98 -12.02 -14.31
N ASN A 91 -12.63 -11.01 -15.12
CA ASN A 91 -12.74 -11.04 -16.58
C ASN A 91 -11.36 -11.17 -17.24
N LEU A 92 -11.00 -12.39 -17.64
CA LEU A 92 -9.69 -12.73 -18.20
C LEU A 92 -9.29 -11.90 -19.42
N ILE A 93 -10.23 -11.60 -20.32
CA ILE A 93 -9.97 -10.84 -21.54
C ILE A 93 -9.62 -9.40 -21.18
N ASN A 94 -10.41 -8.79 -20.30
CA ASN A 94 -10.17 -7.42 -19.85
C ASN A 94 -8.87 -7.31 -19.07
N ILE A 95 -8.57 -8.28 -18.20
CA ILE A 95 -7.32 -8.32 -17.45
C ILE A 95 -6.14 -8.33 -18.40
N LEU A 96 -6.10 -9.28 -19.36
CA LEU A 96 -4.99 -9.38 -20.30
C LEU A 96 -4.87 -8.12 -21.15
N SER A 97 -5.97 -7.64 -21.75
CA SER A 97 -5.97 -6.43 -22.58
C SER A 97 -5.43 -5.23 -21.82
N ASN A 98 -5.92 -4.99 -20.60
CA ASN A 98 -5.52 -3.84 -19.83
C ASN A 98 -4.09 -3.98 -19.27
N THR A 99 -3.69 -5.18 -18.85
CA THR A 99 -2.31 -5.46 -18.44
C THR A 99 -1.35 -5.19 -19.59
N CYS A 100 -1.63 -5.69 -20.81
CA CYS A 100 -0.81 -5.39 -21.99
C CYS A 100 -0.76 -3.89 -22.29
N GLN A 101 -1.90 -3.19 -22.21
CA GLN A 101 -1.94 -1.74 -22.42
C GLN A 101 -1.06 -0.99 -21.42
N ILE A 102 -1.15 -1.32 -20.12
CA ILE A 102 -0.35 -0.68 -19.08
C ILE A 102 1.14 -1.00 -19.25
N VAL A 103 1.50 -2.27 -19.46
CA VAL A 103 2.88 -2.71 -19.65
C VAL A 103 3.50 -2.07 -20.90
N SER A 104 2.72 -1.86 -21.96
CA SER A 104 3.20 -1.20 -23.18
C SER A 104 3.36 0.32 -23.06
N SER A 105 2.67 0.96 -22.11
CA SER A 105 2.58 2.42 -22.00
C SER A 105 3.35 3.02 -20.83
N SER A 106 3.80 2.18 -19.89
CA SER A 106 4.52 2.57 -18.68
C SER A 106 5.72 1.66 -18.43
N ASN A 107 6.72 2.15 -17.69
CA ASN A 107 7.88 1.36 -17.28
C ASN A 107 7.52 0.46 -16.08
N ILE A 108 6.74 -0.59 -16.36
CA ILE A 108 6.38 -1.62 -15.39
C ILE A 108 7.52 -2.64 -15.27
N ILE A 109 8.10 -2.77 -14.08
CA ILE A 109 9.20 -3.70 -13.80
C ILE A 109 8.75 -5.02 -13.18
N GLY A 110 7.48 -5.13 -12.81
CA GLY A 110 6.94 -6.32 -12.18
C GLY A 110 5.43 -6.24 -11.99
N ILE A 111 4.81 -7.42 -11.88
CA ILE A 111 3.38 -7.60 -11.66
C ILE A 111 3.19 -8.37 -10.35
N ILE A 112 2.29 -7.90 -9.50
CA ILE A 112 1.87 -8.57 -8.26
C ILE A 112 0.40 -8.95 -8.36
N GLY A 113 0.10 -10.20 -7.99
CA GLY A 113 -1.20 -10.82 -8.19
C GLY A 113 -1.24 -11.64 -9.49
N PRO A 114 -2.43 -11.95 -10.03
CA PRO A 114 -3.76 -11.62 -9.51
C PRO A 114 -4.22 -12.52 -8.35
N ALA A 115 -5.34 -12.19 -7.71
CA ALA A 115 -5.83 -12.90 -6.52
C ALA A 115 -6.31 -14.34 -6.81
N TYR A 116 -6.86 -14.59 -8.01
CA TYR A 116 -7.38 -15.91 -8.36
C TYR A 116 -6.38 -16.71 -9.19
N SER A 117 -6.26 -18.00 -8.89
CA SER A 117 -5.35 -18.92 -9.57
C SER A 117 -5.63 -19.02 -11.08
N LYS A 118 -6.91 -18.99 -11.49
CA LYS A 118 -7.30 -19.00 -12.92
C LYS A 118 -6.74 -17.80 -13.68
N GLU A 119 -6.75 -16.61 -13.06
CA GLU A 119 -6.26 -15.37 -13.67
C GLU A 119 -4.74 -15.42 -13.74
N SER A 120 -4.10 -15.91 -12.68
CA SER A 120 -2.64 -16.08 -12.62
C SER A 120 -2.16 -17.07 -13.69
N HIS A 121 -2.84 -18.21 -13.82
CA HIS A 121 -2.51 -19.23 -14.82
C HIS A 121 -2.69 -18.71 -16.26
N PHE A 122 -3.70 -17.85 -16.48
CA PHE A 122 -3.94 -17.24 -17.78
C PHE A 122 -2.90 -16.16 -18.14
N LEU A 123 -2.46 -15.36 -17.16
CA LEU A 123 -1.49 -14.28 -17.39
C LEU A 123 -0.03 -14.75 -17.44
N ALA A 124 0.36 -15.74 -16.63
CA ALA A 124 1.75 -16.14 -16.46
C ALA A 124 2.54 -16.48 -17.76
N PRO A 125 1.92 -16.99 -18.85
CA PRO A 125 2.63 -17.23 -20.10
C PRO A 125 3.04 -15.97 -20.88
N PHE A 126 2.50 -14.80 -20.52
CA PHE A 126 2.71 -13.51 -21.19
C PHE A 126 3.62 -12.60 -20.37
#